data_AF-A0A433DN19-F1
#
_entry.id   AF-A0A433DN19-F1
#
_cell.length_a   1.000
_cell.length_b   1.000
_cell.length_c   1.000
_cell.angle_alpha   90.00
_cell.angle_beta   90.00
_cell.angle_gamma   90.00
#
_symmetry.space_group_name_H-M   'P 1'
#
loop_
_entity.id
_entity.type
_entity.pdbx_description
1 polymer ?
#
loop_
_entity_poly.entity_id
_entity_poly.type
_entity_poly.pdbx_seq_one_letter_code
_entity_poly.pdbx_strand_id
1 'polypeptide(L)'
;MFFFFFALSLPSVKIFDASTNELVSEILRPNAIEIGFSPKGTYISTWERPSKLEDGSGSKNLTVWDARTGNELASFFQKGQSNWNLQWTDGEEYCARMVTGVVHFWESRNVGKGNSSPFSFSSEAFLMFEGGSLNNES
;
A
#
# COMPACT_ATOMS: atom_id res chain seq x y z
N MET A 1 1.79 17.98 12.17
CA MET A 1 0.89 17.10 12.94
C MET A 1 1.00 15.73 12.31
N PHE A 2 1.65 14.78 12.99
CA PHE A 2 1.78 13.40 12.52
C PHE A 2 0.48 12.68 12.87
N PHE A 3 -0.26 12.20 11.87
CA PHE A 3 -1.47 11.42 12.10
C PHE A 3 -1.06 9.98 12.36
N PHE A 4 -1.10 9.57 13.63
CA PHE A 4 -0.93 8.18 14.00
C PHE A 4 -2.31 7.52 13.91
N PHE A 5 -2.47 6.58 12.98
CA PHE A 5 -3.65 5.74 12.90
C PHE A 5 -3.30 4.32 13.36
N PHE A 6 -4.25 3.63 13.98
CA PHE A 6 -4.17 2.19 14.18
C PHE A 6 -5.41 1.51 13.58
N ALA A 7 -5.24 0.25 13.17
CA ALA A 7 -6.28 -0.52 12.52
C ALA A 7 -6.65 -1.77 13.30
N LEU A 8 -7.94 -2.07 13.39
CA LEU A 8 -8.48 -3.34 13.90
C LEU A 8 -9.17 -4.08 12.75
N SER A 9 -8.84 -5.36 12.56
CA SER A 9 -9.52 -6.26 11.62
C SER A 9 -10.44 -7.17 12.41
N LEU A 10 -11.77 -7.11 12.19
CA LEU A 10 -12.80 -8.15 12.44
C LEU A 10 -14.21 -7.52 12.34
N PRO A 11 -15.14 -7.90 11.44
CA PRO A 11 -15.05 -8.40 10.05
C PRO A 11 -14.82 -7.26 9.01
N SER A 12 -14.37 -6.12 9.49
CA SER A 12 -14.01 -4.94 8.71
C SER A 12 -12.69 -4.39 9.25
N VAL A 13 -11.99 -3.62 8.44
CA VAL A 13 -10.80 -2.88 8.86
C VAL A 13 -11.25 -1.50 9.33
N LYS A 14 -11.22 -1.27 10.64
CA LYS A 14 -11.59 0.01 11.25
C LYS A 14 -10.35 0.82 11.55
N ILE A 15 -10.37 2.09 11.18
CA ILE A 15 -9.25 3.01 11.28
C ILE A 15 -9.60 4.05 12.34
N PHE A 16 -8.75 4.18 13.34
CA PHE A 16 -8.95 5.09 14.47
C PHE A 16 -7.85 6.12 14.52
N ASP A 17 -8.19 7.36 14.86
CA ASP A 17 -7.23 8.39 15.22
C ASP A 17 -6.61 8.02 16.57
N ALA A 18 -5.29 7.86 16.63
CA ALA A 18 -4.63 7.43 17.85
C ALA A 18 -4.60 8.50 18.96
N SER A 19 -4.83 9.77 18.61
CA SER A 19 -4.84 10.88 19.58
C SER A 19 -6.21 11.07 20.23
N THR A 20 -7.29 10.91 19.46
CA THR A 20 -8.66 11.09 19.95
C THR A 20 -9.37 9.78 20.26
N ASN A 21 -8.84 8.65 19.76
CA ASN A 21 -9.47 7.33 19.78
C ASN A 21 -10.84 7.31 19.07
N GLU A 22 -11.04 8.23 18.12
CA GLU A 22 -12.26 8.31 17.32
C GLU A 22 -12.14 7.47 16.04
N LEU A 23 -13.27 6.89 15.62
CA LEU A 23 -13.36 6.16 14.36
C LEU A 23 -13.27 7.16 13.19
N VAL A 24 -12.27 6.97 12.33
CA VAL A 24 -12.02 7.78 11.14
C VAL A 24 -12.77 7.21 9.95
N SER A 25 -12.56 5.92 9.67
CA SER A 25 -13.30 5.22 8.61
C SER A 25 -13.31 3.70 8.81
N GLU A 26 -14.16 3.03 8.05
CA GLU A 26 -14.34 1.58 8.09
C GLU A 26 -14.30 1.01 6.67
N ILE A 27 -13.44 0.01 6.45
CA ILE A 27 -13.26 -0.68 5.18
C ILE A 27 -13.85 -2.09 5.30
N LEU A 28 -14.80 -2.42 4.42
CA LEU A 28 -15.43 -3.74 4.38
C LEU A 28 -14.56 -4.75 3.64
N ARG A 29 -13.54 -5.26 4.31
CA ARG A 29 -12.69 -6.38 3.85
C ARG A 29 -12.63 -7.50 4.89
N PRO A 30 -13.63 -8.40 4.92
CA PRO A 30 -13.73 -9.45 5.94
C PRO A 30 -12.63 -10.51 5.88
N ASN A 31 -11.98 -10.66 4.73
CA ASN A 31 -10.94 -11.66 4.52
C ASN A 31 -9.52 -11.07 4.62
N ALA A 32 -9.38 -9.78 4.95
CA ALA A 32 -8.07 -9.17 5.13
C ALA A 32 -7.34 -9.78 6.32
N ILE A 33 -6.16 -10.34 6.06
CA ILE A 33 -5.29 -10.97 7.06
C ILE A 33 -4.03 -10.16 7.34
N GLU A 34 -3.64 -9.27 6.43
CA GLU A 34 -2.58 -8.29 6.68
C GLU A 34 -3.04 -6.88 6.33
N ILE A 35 -2.52 -5.93 7.09
CA ILE A 35 -2.80 -4.50 6.97
C ILE A 35 -1.46 -3.77 7.09
N GLY A 36 -1.23 -2.78 6.23
CA GLY A 36 -0.05 -1.94 6.27
C GLY A 36 -0.41 -0.49 5.99
N PHE A 37 0.16 0.43 6.77
CA PHE A 37 0.02 1.87 6.55
C PHE A 37 1.14 2.40 5.67
N SER A 38 0.86 3.46 4.93
CA SER A 38 1.91 4.33 4.39
C SER A 38 2.56 5.16 5.52
N PRO A 39 3.76 5.75 5.31
CA PRO A 39 4.55 6.40 6.37
C PRO A 39 3.83 7.46 7.21
N LYS A 40 2.92 8.23 6.62
CA LYS A 40 2.10 9.25 7.32
C LYS A 40 0.66 8.78 7.58
N GLY A 41 0.35 7.53 7.25
CA GLY A 41 -0.97 6.94 7.45
C GLY A 41 -2.05 7.45 6.52
N THR A 42 -1.73 8.18 5.44
CA THR A 42 -2.73 8.65 4.47
C THR A 42 -3.36 7.49 3.69
N TYR A 43 -2.60 6.42 3.49
CA TYR A 43 -3.01 5.24 2.75
C TYR A 43 -2.92 3.99 3.62
N ILE A 44 -3.82 3.05 3.34
CA ILE A 44 -3.77 1.70 3.89
C ILE A 44 -3.74 0.71 2.76
N SER A 45 -2.95 -0.34 2.93
CA SER A 45 -3.01 -1.54 2.11
C SER A 45 -3.60 -2.67 2.93
N THR A 46 -4.48 -3.46 2.32
CA THR A 46 -4.98 -4.72 2.88
C THR A 46 -4.58 -5.87 1.99
N TRP A 47 -4.24 -7.01 2.60
CA TRP A 47 -3.97 -8.23 1.87
C TRP A 47 -4.79 -9.40 2.41
N GLU A 48 -5.32 -10.21 1.49
CA GLU A 48 -6.03 -11.45 1.76
C GLU A 48 -5.38 -12.63 1.04
N ARG A 49 -5.72 -13.85 1.45
CA ARG A 49 -5.22 -15.05 0.76
C ARG A 49 -5.76 -15.07 -0.67
N PRO A 50 -4.88 -15.15 -1.69
CA PRO A 50 -5.35 -15.21 -3.07
C PRO A 50 -6.19 -16.47 -3.30
N SER A 51 -7.34 -16.30 -3.94
CA SER A 51 -8.24 -17.37 -4.36
C SER A 51 -8.36 -17.39 -5.88
N LYS A 52 -8.85 -18.50 -6.43
CA LYS A 52 -9.22 -18.58 -7.85
C LYS A 52 -10.68 -18.15 -8.00
N LEU A 53 -10.92 -17.26 -8.95
CA LEU A 53 -12.26 -16.87 -9.36
C LEU A 53 -12.84 -17.90 -10.35
N GLU A 54 -14.15 -17.82 -10.60
CA GLU A 54 -14.86 -18.76 -11.50
C GLU A 54 -14.34 -18.74 -12.94
N ASP A 55 -13.80 -17.60 -13.39
CA ASP A 55 -13.17 -17.42 -14.69
C ASP A 55 -11.74 -17.97 -14.77
N GLY A 56 -11.23 -18.56 -13.69
CA GLY A 56 -9.87 -19.09 -13.58
C GLY A 56 -8.79 -18.05 -13.29
N SER A 57 -9.15 -16.76 -13.20
CA SER A 57 -8.22 -15.69 -12.81
C SER A 57 -7.99 -15.67 -11.29
N GLY A 58 -6.92 -15.00 -10.87
CA GLY A 58 -6.63 -14.82 -9.45
C GLY A 58 -7.42 -13.65 -8.86
N SER A 59 -7.97 -13.82 -7.66
CA SER A 59 -8.69 -12.76 -6.94
C SER A 59 -7.78 -11.57 -6.69
N LYS A 60 -8.31 -10.34 -6.81
CA LYS A 60 -7.56 -9.14 -6.44
C LYS A 60 -7.44 -9.07 -4.93
N ASN A 61 -6.35 -9.61 -4.43
CA ASN A 61 -6.14 -9.87 -3.02
C ASN A 61 -5.26 -8.82 -2.32
N LEU A 62 -4.73 -7.86 -3.06
CA LEU A 62 -4.05 -6.68 -2.54
C LEU A 62 -4.87 -5.44 -2.91
N THR A 63 -5.31 -4.66 -1.94
CA THR A 63 -6.05 -3.41 -2.18
C THR A 63 -5.45 -2.25 -1.42
N VAL A 64 -5.38 -1.10 -2.08
CA VAL A 64 -4.94 0.18 -1.51
C VAL A 64 -6.16 1.09 -1.32
N TRP A 65 -6.22 1.71 -0.16
CA TRP A 65 -7.34 2.51 0.34
C TRP A 65 -6.85 3.90 0.75
N ASP A 66 -7.71 4.90 0.59
CA ASP A 66 -7.56 6.17 1.30
C ASP A 66 -7.98 5.97 2.76
N ALA A 67 -7.07 6.20 3.70
CA ALA A 67 -7.27 5.86 5.12
C ALA A 67 -8.30 6.76 5.82
N ARG A 68 -8.59 7.93 5.25
CA ARG A 68 -9.54 8.89 5.84
C ARG A 68 -10.97 8.63 5.36
N THR A 69 -11.12 8.24 4.10
CA THR A 69 -12.43 8.04 3.47
C THR A 69 -12.84 6.58 3.41
N GLY A 70 -11.91 5.64 3.54
CA GLY A 70 -12.14 4.22 3.31
C GLY A 70 -12.36 3.86 1.84
N ASN A 71 -12.14 4.79 0.91
CA ASN A 71 -12.36 4.56 -0.51
C ASN A 71 -11.24 3.71 -1.13
N GLU A 72 -11.63 2.74 -1.95
CA GLU A 72 -10.69 1.94 -2.75
C GLU A 72 -10.02 2.81 -3.82
N LEU A 73 -8.69 2.82 -3.84
CA LEU A 73 -7.90 3.51 -4.86
C LEU A 73 -7.48 2.57 -5.98
N ALA A 74 -6.97 1.39 -5.60
CA ALA A 74 -6.52 0.37 -6.54
C ALA A 74 -6.54 -1.03 -5.93
N SER A 75 -6.73 -2.03 -6.79
CA SER A 75 -6.70 -3.45 -6.41
C SER A 75 -5.88 -4.26 -7.40
N PHE A 76 -5.03 -5.14 -6.87
CA PHE A 76 -4.06 -5.94 -7.61
C PHE A 76 -4.13 -7.42 -7.21
N PHE A 77 -3.72 -8.28 -8.14
CA PHE A 77 -3.36 -9.65 -7.81
C PHE A 77 -1.91 -9.70 -7.30
N GLN A 78 -1.69 -10.40 -6.18
CA GLN A 78 -0.39 -10.61 -5.56
C GLN A 78 -0.29 -12.07 -5.07
N LYS A 79 0.59 -12.85 -5.71
CA LYS A 79 0.71 -14.29 -5.43
C LYS A 79 1.42 -14.59 -4.11
N GLY A 80 2.42 -13.78 -3.75
CA GLY A 80 3.26 -13.99 -2.58
C GLY A 80 2.81 -13.17 -1.37
N GLN A 81 2.93 -13.74 -0.18
CA GLN A 81 2.75 -13.01 1.08
C GLN A 81 3.99 -12.14 1.39
N SER A 82 5.19 -12.55 0.96
CA SER A 82 6.41 -11.74 1.13
C SER A 82 6.39 -10.49 0.25
N ASN A 83 6.77 -9.34 0.81
CA ASN A 83 6.77 -8.04 0.12
C ASN A 83 5.43 -7.72 -0.57
N TRP A 84 4.33 -8.07 0.10
CA TRP A 84 2.98 -7.87 -0.44
C TRP A 84 2.60 -6.38 -0.52
N ASN A 85 3.10 -5.56 0.41
CA ASN A 85 2.72 -4.16 0.54
C ASN A 85 3.48 -3.28 -0.47
N LEU A 86 2.87 -2.15 -0.80
CA LEU A 86 3.51 -1.09 -1.57
C LEU A 86 4.60 -0.42 -0.73
N GLN A 87 5.67 -0.01 -1.40
CA GLN A 87 6.68 0.87 -0.84
C GLN A 87 6.28 2.31 -1.16
N TRP A 88 6.46 3.20 -0.19
CA TRP A 88 6.03 4.60 -0.27
C TRP A 88 7.25 5.50 -0.08
N THR A 89 7.25 6.67 -0.70
CA THR A 89 8.17 7.74 -0.31
C THR A 89 7.77 8.27 1.08
N ASP A 90 8.72 8.82 1.83
CA ASP A 90 8.44 9.43 3.15
C ASP A 90 7.39 10.53 3.07
N GLY A 91 7.38 11.26 1.95
CA GLY A 91 6.43 12.32 1.66
C GLY A 91 5.05 11.81 1.21
N GLU A 92 4.95 10.53 0.84
CA GLU A 92 3.80 9.86 0.22
C GLU A 92 3.37 10.45 -1.12
N GLU A 93 4.24 11.16 -1.82
CA GLU A 93 3.95 11.62 -3.19
C GLU A 93 3.89 10.46 -4.17
N TYR A 94 4.71 9.42 -3.93
CA TYR A 94 4.85 8.30 -4.82
C TYR A 94 4.83 6.95 -4.10
N CYS A 95 4.47 5.92 -4.85
CA CYS A 95 4.50 4.55 -4.40
C CYS A 95 4.98 3.60 -5.48
N ALA A 96 5.56 2.49 -5.06
CA ALA A 96 6.05 1.43 -5.93
C ALA A 96 5.67 0.04 -5.45
N ARG A 97 5.58 -0.89 -6.41
CA ARG A 97 5.50 -2.32 -6.13
C ARG A 97 6.28 -3.11 -7.16
N MET A 98 6.78 -4.27 -6.76
CA MET A 98 7.44 -5.20 -7.68
C MET A 98 6.51 -6.36 -8.03
N VAL A 99 6.37 -6.64 -9.33
CA VAL A 99 5.63 -7.79 -9.85
C VAL A 99 6.49 -8.48 -10.88
N THR A 100 6.78 -9.76 -10.68
CA THR A 100 7.54 -10.58 -11.65
C THR A 100 8.85 -9.93 -12.11
N GLY A 101 9.57 -9.27 -11.19
CA GLY A 101 10.84 -8.57 -11.47
C GLY A 101 10.68 -7.20 -12.12
N VAL A 102 9.47 -6.74 -12.42
CA VAL A 102 9.19 -5.40 -12.93
C VAL A 102 8.73 -4.52 -11.77
N VAL A 103 9.38 -3.36 -11.61
CA VAL A 103 8.93 -2.34 -10.68
C VAL A 103 7.92 -1.45 -11.39
N HIS A 104 6.75 -1.33 -10.78
CA HIS A 104 5.74 -0.39 -11.20
C HIS A 104 5.71 0.75 -10.19
N PHE A 105 5.59 1.97 -10.70
CA PHE A 105 5.62 3.20 -9.92
C PHE A 105 4.42 4.07 -10.29
N TRP A 106 3.87 4.76 -9.30
CA TRP A 106 2.77 5.70 -9.46
C TRP A 106 2.94 6.91 -8.56
N GLU A 107 2.32 8.02 -8.95
CA GLU A 107 1.88 9.01 -7.97
C GLU A 107 0.86 8.36 -7.04
N SER A 108 1.03 8.50 -5.72
CA SER A 108 0.22 7.81 -4.70
C SER A 108 -1.29 8.02 -4.88
N ARG A 109 -1.71 9.23 -5.26
CA ARG A 109 -3.11 9.59 -5.49
C ARG A 109 -3.72 8.92 -6.73
N ASN A 110 -2.86 8.53 -7.67
CA ASN A 110 -3.21 7.92 -8.94
C ASN A 110 -2.74 6.46 -9.02
N VAL A 111 -2.52 5.81 -7.86
CA VAL A 111 -2.12 4.40 -7.80
C VAL A 111 -3.08 3.55 -8.64
N GLY A 112 -2.52 2.69 -9.50
CA GLY A 112 -3.30 1.82 -10.38
C GLY A 112 -4.03 2.53 -11.54
N LYS A 113 -3.91 3.87 -11.67
CA LYS A 113 -4.48 4.66 -12.77
C LYS A 113 -3.37 5.14 -13.70
N GLY A 114 -3.55 4.95 -15.00
CA GLY A 114 -2.61 5.39 -16.04
C GLY A 114 -1.48 4.41 -16.33
N ASN A 115 -0.65 4.73 -17.32
CA ASN A 115 0.52 3.94 -17.69
C ASN A 115 1.50 3.95 -16.52
N SER A 116 1.65 2.82 -15.82
CA SER A 116 2.86 2.60 -15.01
C SER A 116 4.02 2.62 -16.01
N SER A 117 4.75 3.72 -16.11
CA SER A 117 5.93 3.77 -16.95
C SER A 117 6.93 2.75 -16.38
N PRO A 118 7.35 1.74 -17.15
CA PRO A 118 8.46 0.91 -16.75
C PRO A 118 9.72 1.77 -16.88
N PHE A 119 10.02 2.58 -15.86
CA PHE A 119 11.31 3.23 -15.80
C PHE A 119 12.35 2.16 -15.45
N SER A 120 13.28 1.93 -16.39
CA SER A 120 14.53 1.25 -16.10
C SER A 120 15.21 2.00 -14.96
N PHE A 121 15.63 1.30 -13.91
CA PHE A 121 16.27 1.88 -12.72
C PHE A 121 17.29 2.97 -13.10
N SER A 122 16.88 4.23 -12.97
CA SER A 122 17.83 5.34 -12.88
C SER A 122 18.27 5.43 -11.42
N SER A 123 19.50 5.90 -11.20
CA SER A 123 20.05 6.14 -9.85
C SER A 123 19.13 7.03 -9.00
N GLU A 124 18.35 7.91 -9.63
CA GLU A 124 17.39 8.79 -8.95
C GLU A 124 16.22 8.03 -8.32
N ALA A 125 15.72 6.96 -8.97
CA ALA A 125 14.65 6.14 -8.41
C ALA A 125 15.12 5.34 -7.18
N PHE A 126 16.40 4.95 -7.14
CA PHE A 126 17.01 4.29 -5.99
C PHE A 126 17.12 5.25 -4.78
N LEU A 127 17.53 6.49 -5.02
CA LEU A 127 17.66 7.52 -3.98
C LEU A 127 16.32 7.94 -3.35
N MET A 128 15.19 7.79 -4.06
CA MET A 128 13.86 8.08 -3.52
C MET A 128 13.40 7.07 -2.44
N PHE A 129 14.00 5.88 -2.39
CA PHE A 129 13.70 4.85 -1.39
C PHE A 129 14.82 4.66 -0.34
N GLU A 130 16.02 5.20 -0.58
CA GLU A 130 17.13 5.22 0.38
C GLU A 130 17.15 6.48 1.27
N GLY A 131 16.02 6.80 1.92
CA GLY A 131 16.04 7.67 3.10
C GLY A 131 16.83 7.10 4.30
N GLY A 132 17.64 6.05 4.09
CA GLY A 132 18.54 5.46 5.05
C GLY A 132 20.00 5.83 4.74
N SER A 133 20.49 6.83 5.46
CA SER A 133 21.91 7.15 5.70
C SER A 133 22.95 6.33 4.92
N LEU A 134 23.52 6.92 3.86
CA LEU A 134 24.89 6.59 3.44
C LEU A 134 25.85 7.16 4.49
N ASN A 135 25.98 6.45 5.61
CA ASN A 135 27.16 6.59 6.44
C ASN A 135 28.31 5.93 5.67
N ASN A 136 29.04 6.77 4.94
CA ASN A 136 30.43 6.53 4.62
C ASN A 136 31.16 6.18 5.91
N GLU A 137 31.67 4.96 6.01
CA GLU A 137 32.89 4.72 6.77
C GLU A 137 33.92 4.08 5.85
N SER A 138 35.11 4.64 6.00
CA SER A 138 36.36 4.57 5.24
C SER A 138 36.96 3.18 5.09
#